data_AF-A0A970KB05-F1
#
_entry.id   AF-A0A970KB05-F1
#
_cell.length_a   1.000
_cell.length_b   1.000
_cell.length_c   1.000
_cell.angle_alpha   90.00
_cell.angle_beta   90.00
_cell.angle_gamma   90.00
#
_symmetry.space_group_name_H-M   'P 1'
#
loop_
_entity.id
_entity.type
_entity.pdbx_description
1 polymer ?
#
loop_
_entity_poly.entity_id
_entity_poly.type
_entity_poly.pdbx_seq_one_letter_code
_entity_poly.pdbx_strand_id
1 'polypeptide(L)'
;AKIWGGNDVEDAVLPVVPDLTINAVYPNPFTSELNISITTQKSALLTTSVYNIKGQLIYRESSVLIAGENKVFWKGQDNKGQNTPAGIYLIKVQSADKQAVAKVLKVFEG
;
A
#
# COMPACT_ATOMS: atom_id res chain seq x y z
N ALA A 1 13.62 -59.17 2.60
CA ALA A 1 14.38 -58.08 1.96
C ALA A 1 13.78 -56.74 2.38
N LYS A 2 14.64 -55.81 2.85
CA LYS A 2 14.62 -54.34 2.67
C LYS A 2 13.65 -53.81 1.57
N ILE A 3 12.92 -52.67 1.60
CA ILE A 3 12.71 -51.54 2.52
C ILE A 3 11.39 -50.80 2.09
N TRP A 4 10.51 -50.46 3.04
CA TRP A 4 9.73 -49.22 3.28
C TRP A 4 9.14 -48.36 2.15
N GLY A 5 7.82 -48.17 2.23
CA GLY A 5 7.12 -46.89 2.47
C GLY A 5 7.60 -45.66 1.72
N GLY A 6 6.99 -45.38 0.56
CA GLY A 6 7.00 -44.06 -0.03
C GLY A 6 6.18 -43.11 0.85
N ASN A 7 6.86 -42.24 1.58
CA ASN A 7 6.26 -41.01 2.06
C ASN A 7 6.25 -40.05 0.87
N ASP A 8 5.10 -39.90 0.24
CA ASP A 8 4.81 -38.74 -0.61
C ASP A 8 4.80 -37.52 0.32
N VAL A 9 5.96 -36.91 0.51
CA VAL A 9 6.06 -35.57 1.07
C VAL A 9 5.51 -34.62 0.01
N GLU A 10 4.21 -34.35 0.08
CA GLU A 10 3.63 -33.17 -0.53
C GLU A 10 4.43 -31.97 -0.01
N ASP A 11 5.28 -31.39 -0.87
CA ASP A 11 5.94 -30.12 -0.60
C ASP A 11 4.86 -29.10 -0.24
N ALA A 12 4.73 -28.82 1.06
CA ALA A 12 3.82 -27.82 1.54
C ALA A 12 4.23 -26.47 0.96
N VAL A 13 3.52 -26.03 -0.09
CA VAL A 13 3.70 -24.71 -0.66
C VAL A 13 3.28 -23.70 0.40
N LEU A 14 4.26 -23.15 1.13
CA LEU A 14 4.01 -22.09 2.09
C LEU A 14 3.42 -20.88 1.33
N PRO A 15 2.37 -20.23 1.85
CA PRO A 15 1.82 -19.05 1.21
C PRO A 15 2.90 -17.97 1.13
N VAL A 16 3.12 -17.43 -0.07
CA VAL A 16 4.01 -16.28 -0.28
C VAL A 16 3.43 -15.10 0.49
N VAL A 17 4.05 -14.77 1.63
CA VAL A 17 3.73 -13.55 2.37
C VAL A 17 4.12 -12.36 1.49
N PRO A 18 3.22 -11.42 1.18
CA PRO A 18 3.58 -10.28 0.35
C PRO A 18 4.68 -9.46 1.02
N ASP A 19 5.76 -9.15 0.28
CA ASP A 19 6.85 -8.31 0.80
C ASP A 19 6.41 -6.88 1.12
N LEU A 20 5.24 -6.47 0.61
CA LEU A 20 4.65 -5.14 0.80
C LEU A 20 3.14 -5.27 1.05
N THR A 21 2.67 -4.80 2.21
CA THR A 21 1.26 -4.82 2.60
C THR A 21 0.81 -3.44 3.07
N ILE A 22 -0.38 -2.99 2.66
CA ILE A 22 -1.08 -1.88 3.31
C ILE A 22 -1.95 -2.47 4.42
N ASN A 23 -1.62 -2.19 5.67
CA ASN A 23 -2.35 -2.72 6.83
C ASN A 23 -3.64 -1.93 7.08
N ALA A 24 -3.56 -0.60 6.96
CA ALA A 24 -4.68 0.28 7.22
C ALA A 24 -4.50 1.62 6.49
N VAL A 25 -5.62 2.25 6.15
CA VAL A 25 -5.65 3.64 5.66
C VAL A 25 -6.68 4.41 6.48
N TYR A 26 -6.20 5.39 7.26
CA TYR A 26 -7.04 6.05 8.25
C TYR A 26 -6.68 7.53 8.49
N PRO A 27 -7.66 8.40 8.80
CA PRO A 27 -9.08 8.10 8.77
C PRO A 27 -9.57 7.81 7.33
N ASN A 28 -10.61 7.00 7.20
CA ASN A 28 -11.32 6.79 5.93
C ASN A 28 -12.80 6.58 6.27
N PRO A 29 -13.70 7.53 5.96
CA PRO A 29 -13.45 8.77 5.19
C PRO A 29 -12.52 9.78 5.88
N PHE A 30 -11.93 10.70 5.12
CA PHE A 30 -11.05 11.78 5.63
C PHE A 30 -11.43 13.16 5.08
N THR A 31 -11.09 14.22 5.82
CA THR A 31 -11.33 15.62 5.42
C THR A 31 -10.08 16.29 4.86
N SER A 32 -8.98 16.26 5.62
CA SER A 32 -7.73 16.94 5.29
C SER A 32 -6.62 15.95 4.94
N GLU A 33 -6.32 15.02 5.82
CA GLU A 33 -5.20 14.09 5.68
C GLU A 33 -5.55 12.66 6.07
N LEU A 34 -4.70 11.73 5.64
CA LEU A 34 -4.75 10.33 6.07
C LEU A 34 -3.36 9.74 6.22
N ASN A 35 -3.32 8.65 6.99
CA ASN A 35 -2.18 7.79 7.22
C ASN A 35 -2.37 6.49 6.44
N ILE A 36 -1.28 6.00 5.87
CA ILE A 36 -1.19 4.70 5.20
C ILE A 36 -0.20 3.88 6.03
N SER A 37 -0.70 2.93 6.81
CA SER A 37 0.14 1.98 7.54
C SER A 37 0.57 0.88 6.59
N ILE A 38 1.88 0.69 6.48
CA ILE A 38 2.52 -0.20 5.51
C ILE A 38 3.50 -1.11 6.25
N THR A 39 3.49 -2.40 5.94
CA THR A 39 4.54 -3.33 6.36
C THR A 39 5.36 -3.74 5.15
N THR A 40 6.69 -3.69 5.29
CA THR A 40 7.64 -4.24 4.31
C THR A 40 8.60 -5.22 4.97
N GLN A 41 8.93 -6.32 4.30
CA GLN A 41 9.88 -7.30 4.86
C GLN A 41 11.34 -6.84 4.80
N LYS A 42 11.65 -5.93 3.87
CA LYS A 42 13.01 -5.40 3.66
C LYS A 42 12.97 -3.90 3.48
N SER A 43 14.07 -3.23 3.83
CA SER A 43 14.23 -1.83 3.52
C SER A 43 14.23 -1.64 2.00
N ALA A 44 13.36 -0.75 1.51
CA ALA A 44 13.16 -0.57 0.08
C ALA A 44 12.72 0.86 -0.24
N LEU A 45 13.09 1.33 -1.43
CA LEU A 45 12.49 2.53 -2.01
C LEU A 45 11.06 2.19 -2.44
N LEU A 46 10.08 2.86 -1.84
CA LEU A 46 8.69 2.78 -2.23
C LEU A 46 8.25 4.06 -2.92
N THR A 47 7.37 3.92 -3.91
CA THR A 47 6.62 5.02 -4.50
C THR A 47 5.18 4.94 -4.05
N THR A 48 4.69 6.00 -3.42
CA THR A 48 3.27 6.21 -3.14
C THR A 48 2.69 7.10 -4.24
N SER A 49 1.64 6.64 -4.91
CA SER A 49 0.93 7.38 -5.94
C SER A 49 -0.55 7.46 -5.60
N VAL A 50 -1.17 8.61 -5.82
CA VAL A 50 -2.61 8.81 -5.62
C VAL A 50 -3.25 9.16 -6.94
N TYR A 51 -4.32 8.46 -7.28
CA TYR A 51 -5.09 8.66 -8.49
C TYR A 51 -6.53 9.04 -8.14
N ASN A 52 -7.15 9.90 -8.94
CA ASN A 52 -8.60 10.07 -8.90
C ASN A 52 -9.31 8.93 -9.65
N ILE A 53 -10.65 8.88 -9.59
CA ILE A 53 -11.43 7.81 -10.25
C ILE A 53 -11.33 7.80 -11.79
N LYS A 54 -10.87 8.91 -12.39
CA LYS A 54 -10.59 8.98 -13.84
C LYS A 54 -9.22 8.38 -14.20
N GLY A 55 -8.46 7.89 -13.21
CA GLY A 55 -7.10 7.36 -13.40
C GLY A 55 -6.02 8.44 -13.53
N GLN A 56 -6.35 9.72 -13.29
CA GLN A 56 -5.35 10.79 -13.36
C GLN A 56 -4.47 10.75 -12.12
N LEU A 57 -3.15 10.85 -12.32
CA LEU A 57 -2.18 10.96 -11.22
C LEU A 57 -2.29 12.34 -10.55
N ILE A 58 -2.61 12.34 -9.27
CA ILE A 58 -2.82 13.54 -8.45
C ILE A 58 -1.59 13.85 -7.60
N TYR A 59 -1.05 12.82 -6.95
CA TYR A 59 0.07 12.95 -6.05
C TYR A 59 1.05 11.78 -6.23
N ARG A 60 2.34 12.04 -6.09
CA ARG A 60 3.39 11.04 -6.12
C ARG A 60 4.54 11.44 -5.21
N GLU A 61 4.93 10.54 -4.32
CA GLU A 61 6.16 10.66 -3.54
C GLU A 61 6.95 9.36 -3.59
N SER A 62 8.25 9.45 -3.33
CA SER A 62 9.10 8.28 -3.12
C SER A 62 9.87 8.43 -1.82
N SER A 63 9.89 7.36 -1.04
CA SER A 63 10.52 7.31 0.28
C SER A 63 11.18 5.96 0.50
N VAL A 64 12.31 5.96 1.21
CA VAL A 64 12.95 4.72 1.65
C VAL A 64 12.28 4.33 2.96
N LEU A 65 11.59 3.19 2.97
CA LEU A 65 11.04 2.61 4.20
C LEU A 65 11.99 1.53 4.71
N ILE A 66 12.07 1.39 6.03
CA ILE A 66 12.84 0.33 6.68
C ILE A 66 12.01 -0.95 6.79
N ALA A 67 12.66 -2.10 6.95
CA ALA A 67 11.94 -3.34 7.26
C ALA A 67 11.05 -3.17 8.51
N GLY A 68 9.84 -3.75 8.46
CA GLY A 68 8.82 -3.63 9.49
C GLY A 68 7.71 -2.64 9.13
N GLU A 69 7.03 -2.14 10.15
CA GLU A 69 5.91 -1.22 10.02
C GLU A 69 6.37 0.23 9.82
N ASN A 70 5.74 0.91 8.87
CA ASN A 70 6.00 2.29 8.53
C ASN A 70 4.67 3.02 8.28
N LYS A 71 4.73 4.36 8.31
CA LYS A 71 3.59 5.22 8.00
C LYS A 71 3.94 6.20 6.89
N VAL A 72 3.06 6.29 5.91
CA VAL A 72 3.09 7.31 4.86
C VAL A 72 1.90 8.24 5.05
N PHE A 73 2.08 9.52 4.78
CA PHE A 73 1.08 10.56 4.98
C PHE A 73 0.65 11.14 3.64
N TRP A 74 -0.65 11.32 3.45
CA TRP A 74 -1.15 12.12 2.34
C TRP A 74 -2.09 13.20 2.85
N LYS A 75 -1.73 14.46 2.59
CA LYS A 75 -2.47 15.66 3.03
C LYS A 75 -3.69 16.00 2.17
N GLY A 76 -4.18 15.04 1.38
CA GLY A 76 -5.29 15.29 0.46
C GLY A 76 -4.98 16.36 -0.59
N GLN A 77 -3.70 16.59 -0.89
CA GLN A 77 -3.21 17.62 -1.81
C GLN A 77 -2.56 16.98 -3.05
N ASP A 78 -2.57 17.71 -4.16
CA ASP A 78 -1.82 17.33 -5.36
C ASP A 78 -0.31 17.63 -5.21
N ASN A 79 0.49 17.29 -6.24
CA ASN A 79 1.93 17.56 -6.24
C ASN A 79 2.31 19.05 -6.20
N LYS A 80 1.36 19.97 -6.40
CA LYS A 80 1.55 21.42 -6.30
C LYS A 80 1.14 21.96 -4.93
N GLY A 81 0.75 21.10 -3.99
CA GLY A 81 0.24 21.48 -2.68
C GLY A 81 -1.20 22.00 -2.69
N GLN A 82 -1.93 21.85 -3.81
CA GLN A 82 -3.31 22.31 -3.91
C GLN A 82 -4.28 21.27 -3.36
N ASN A 83 -5.28 21.71 -2.61
CA ASN A 83 -6.30 20.82 -2.06
C ASN A 83 -7.09 20.14 -3.18
N THR A 84 -7.19 18.83 -3.08
CA THR A 84 -8.00 18.02 -3.99
C THR A 84 -9.48 18.07 -3.60
N PRO A 85 -10.42 17.93 -4.56
CA PRO A 85 -11.85 17.92 -4.25
C PRO A 85 -12.26 16.68 -3.44
N ALA A 86 -13.44 16.75 -2.81
CA ALA A 86 -14.08 15.56 -2.25
C ALA A 86 -14.30 14.50 -3.34
N GLY A 87 -14.21 13.22 -2.98
CA GLY A 87 -14.37 12.13 -3.93
C GLY A 87 -13.55 10.90 -3.60
N ILE A 88 -13.61 9.92 -4.50
CA ILE A 88 -12.89 8.65 -4.38
C ILE A 88 -11.49 8.78 -4.97
N TYR A 89 -10.51 8.28 -4.23
CA TYR A 89 -9.12 8.18 -4.67
C TYR A 89 -8.61 6.75 -4.51
N LEU A 90 -7.65 6.39 -5.37
CA LEU A 90 -6.88 5.15 -5.28
C LEU A 90 -5.45 5.48 -4.88
N ILE A 91 -5.04 4.94 -3.74
CA ILE A 91 -3.66 4.99 -3.25
C ILE A 91 -2.97 3.72 -3.72
N LYS A 92 -1.87 3.87 -4.44
CA LYS A 92 -0.98 2.78 -4.86
C LYS A 92 0.37 2.96 -4.17
N VAL A 93 0.79 1.96 -3.42
CA VAL A 93 2.15 1.85 -2.89
C VAL A 93 2.87 0.78 -3.70
N GLN A 94 4.07 1.08 -4.19
CA GLN A 94 4.81 0.18 -5.07
C GLN A 94 6.29 0.10 -4.67
N SER A 95 6.82 -1.12 -4.59
CA SER A 95 8.25 -1.43 -4.57
C SER A 95 8.71 -1.88 -5.96
N ALA A 96 9.95 -2.36 -6.10
CA ALA A 96 10.49 -2.84 -7.38
C ALA A 96 9.60 -3.91 -8.05
N ASP A 97 9.07 -4.85 -7.28
CA ASP A 97 8.38 -6.04 -7.76
C ASP A 97 6.98 -6.25 -7.15
N LYS A 98 6.62 -5.48 -6.11
CA LYS A 98 5.32 -5.58 -5.43
C LYS A 98 4.55 -4.28 -5.50
N GLN A 99 3.23 -4.40 -5.39
CA GLN A 99 2.33 -3.26 -5.25
C GLN A 99 1.16 -3.62 -4.34
N ALA A 100 0.68 -2.63 -3.61
CA ALA A 100 -0.54 -2.67 -2.83
C ALA A 100 -1.40 -1.45 -3.18
N VAL A 101 -2.72 -1.63 -3.19
CA VAL A 101 -3.67 -0.58 -3.55
C VAL A 101 -4.77 -0.48 -2.50
N ALA A 102 -5.16 0.74 -2.15
CA ALA A 102 -6.27 1.03 -1.27
C ALA A 102 -7.20 2.10 -1.88
N LYS A 103 -8.50 1.96 -1.65
CA LYS A 103 -9.52 2.95 -2.04
C LYS A 103 -9.91 3.79 -0.83
N VAL A 104 -9.93 5.11 -0.99
CA VAL A 104 -10.30 6.06 0.08
C VAL A 104 -11.34 7.06 -0.38
N LEU A 105 -12.12 7.59 0.57
CA LEU A 105 -13.10 8.64 0.35
C LEU A 105 -12.67 9.92 1.05
N LYS A 106 -12.45 10.99 0.26
CA LYS A 106 -12.33 12.35 0.79
C LYS A 106 -13.70 12.99 0.88
N VAL A 107 -14.02 13.60 2.01
CA VAL A 107 -15.25 14.37 2.25
C VAL A 107 -14.92 15.85 2.49
N PHE A 108 -15.91 16.73 2.38
CA PHE A 108 -15.73 18.15 2.65
C PHE A 108 -15.48 18.40 4.14
N GLU A 109 -14.71 19.43 4.43
CA GLU A 109 -14.69 20.05 5.76
C GLU A 109 -15.98 20.87 5.88
N GLY A 110 -16.80 20.55 6.90
CA GLY A 110 -18.08 21.22 7.15
C GLY A 110 -17.91 22.57 7.83
#